data_AF-A0A1Q6VX12-F1
#
_entry.id   AF-A0A1Q6VX12-F1
#
_cell.length_a   1.000
_cell.length_b   1.000
_cell.length_c   1.000
_cell.angle_alpha   90.00
_cell.angle_beta   90.00
_cell.angle_gamma   90.00
#
_symmetry.space_group_name_H-M   'P 1'
#
loop_
_entity.id
_entity.type
_entity.pdbx_description
1 polymer ?
#
loop_
_entity_poly.entity_id
_entity_poly.type
_entity_poly.pdbx_seq_one_letter_code
_entity_poly.pdbx_strand_id
1 'polypeptide(L)'
;QFLTGIDKEQIKQVRDIYINPVGARTMAGKAFPNGTMMVMELYKAKEKADGSLEMSSDGKLVKGDLAKVFIMAKGEGWGQGIPDPLKNGAWIYSAAGPGGKPLMEDFSKCRACHAPLAQKDFVHRYDEYFEKRRGS
;
A
#
# COMPACT_ATOMS: atom_id res chain seq x y z
N GLN A 1 12.22 -1.57 1.13
CA GLN A 1 11.29 -0.49 1.54
C GLN A 1 10.68 0.12 0.29
N PHE A 2 9.40 0.52 0.30
CA PHE A 2 8.75 1.19 -0.84
C PHE A 2 8.63 2.69 -0.55
N LEU A 3 7.77 3.09 0.40
CA LEU A 3 7.61 4.47 0.87
C LEU A 3 7.16 4.46 2.33
N THR A 4 7.70 5.30 3.20
CA THR A 4 7.35 5.35 4.63
C THR A 4 7.12 6.78 5.10
N GLY A 5 6.38 6.95 6.20
CA GLY A 5 6.09 8.27 6.76
C GLY A 5 5.15 9.09 5.88
N ILE A 6 4.18 8.44 5.22
CA ILE A 6 3.19 9.13 4.38
C ILE A 6 2.09 9.67 5.28
N ASP A 7 2.07 10.98 5.47
CA ASP A 7 1.06 11.65 6.28
C ASP A 7 -0.31 11.73 5.58
N LYS A 8 -1.35 11.49 6.37
CA LYS A 8 -2.76 11.62 5.99
C LYS A 8 -3.50 12.36 7.11
N GLU A 9 -3.13 13.63 7.30
CA GLU A 9 -3.62 14.49 8.38
C GLU A 9 -5.15 14.54 8.49
N GLN A 10 -5.84 14.68 7.34
CA GLN A 10 -7.32 14.74 7.29
C GLN A 10 -8.02 13.54 7.95
N ILE A 11 -7.34 12.39 7.99
CA ILE A 11 -7.87 11.15 8.59
C ILE A 11 -6.97 10.65 9.72
N LYS A 12 -6.07 11.51 10.23
CA LYS A 12 -5.19 11.24 11.38
C LYS A 12 -4.40 9.93 11.25
N GLN A 13 -3.79 9.69 10.09
CA GLN A 13 -3.02 8.47 9.80
C GLN A 13 -1.61 8.75 9.31
N VAL A 14 -0.70 7.83 9.63
CA VAL A 14 0.61 7.68 8.98
C VAL A 14 0.62 6.34 8.25
N ARG A 15 1.12 6.32 7.02
CA ARG A 15 1.20 5.09 6.22
C ARG A 15 2.62 4.73 5.85
N ASP A 16 2.91 3.45 5.99
CA ASP A 16 4.13 2.85 5.49
C ASP A 16 3.78 1.78 4.45
N ILE A 17 4.57 1.73 3.39
CA ILE A 17 4.43 0.82 2.26
C ILE A 17 5.75 0.09 2.10
N TYR A 18 5.65 -1.22 2.01
CA TYR A 18 6.75 -2.14 1.83
C TYR A 18 6.53 -2.98 0.59
N ILE A 19 7.63 -3.46 0.03
CA ILE A 19 7.66 -4.37 -1.10
C ILE A 19 8.72 -5.43 -0.81
N ASN A 20 8.40 -6.68 -1.12
CA ASN A 20 9.34 -7.79 -0.94
C ASN A 20 10.49 -7.73 -1.98
N PRO A 21 11.59 -8.46 -1.77
CA PRO A 21 12.74 -8.44 -2.68
C PRO A 21 12.40 -8.86 -4.12
N VAL A 22 11.40 -9.74 -4.31
CA VAL A 22 10.95 -10.16 -5.64
C VAL A 22 10.40 -8.96 -6.42
N GLY A 23 9.46 -8.21 -5.83
CA GLY A 23 8.94 -7.00 -6.45
C GLY A 23 9.98 -5.90 -6.59
N ALA A 24 10.90 -5.78 -5.63
CA ALA A 24 11.94 -4.75 -5.64
C ALA A 24 12.91 -4.86 -6.82
N ARG A 25 13.02 -6.02 -7.47
CA ARG A 25 13.83 -6.22 -8.69
C ARG A 25 13.22 -5.60 -9.95
N THR A 26 11.96 -5.18 -9.89
CA THR A 26 11.26 -4.55 -11.02
C THR A 26 11.95 -3.25 -11.42
N MET A 27 11.90 -2.93 -12.72
CA MET A 27 12.37 -1.67 -13.30
C MET A 27 11.19 -0.82 -13.77
N ALA A 28 11.38 0.50 -13.80
CA ALA A 28 10.37 1.42 -14.31
C ALA A 28 9.96 1.05 -15.75
N GLY A 29 8.67 1.14 -16.06
CA GLY A 29 8.08 0.71 -17.32
C GLY A 29 7.89 -0.81 -17.48
N LYS A 30 8.26 -1.62 -16.47
CA LYS A 30 7.99 -3.06 -16.46
C LYS A 30 6.87 -3.38 -15.47
N ALA A 31 6.12 -4.43 -15.78
CA ALA A 31 5.19 -5.04 -14.84
C ALA A 31 5.95 -5.73 -13.71
N PHE A 32 5.38 -5.75 -12.51
CA PHE A 32 5.93 -6.49 -11.39
C PHE A 32 5.85 -8.00 -11.67
N PRO A 33 6.88 -8.79 -11.29
CA PRO A 33 6.88 -10.23 -11.50
C PRO A 33 5.90 -10.92 -10.55
N ASN A 34 5.48 -12.13 -10.92
CA ASN A 34 4.79 -13.04 -9.99
C ASN A 34 5.65 -13.29 -8.75
N GLY A 35 5.00 -13.44 -7.60
CA GLY A 35 5.66 -13.47 -6.29
C GLY A 35 5.91 -12.09 -5.68
N THR A 36 5.54 -11.01 -6.38
CA THR A 36 5.54 -9.68 -5.77
C THR A 36 4.51 -9.60 -4.65
N MET A 37 4.93 -9.11 -3.49
CA MET A 37 4.06 -8.75 -2.39
C MET A 37 4.33 -7.32 -1.96
N MET A 38 3.27 -6.54 -1.83
CA MET A 38 3.31 -5.20 -1.26
C MET A 38 2.40 -5.13 -0.04
N VAL A 39 2.89 -4.47 0.99
CA VAL A 39 2.21 -4.32 2.29
C VAL A 39 2.06 -2.84 2.57
N MET A 40 0.85 -2.40 2.87
CA MET A 40 0.57 -1.05 3.38
C MET A 40 0.10 -1.16 4.82
N GLU A 41 0.91 -0.63 5.73
CA GLU A 41 0.57 -0.50 7.14
C GLU A 41 -0.03 0.88 7.39
N LEU A 42 -1.18 0.89 8.06
CA LEU A 42 -1.87 2.09 8.51
C LEU A 42 -1.69 2.24 10.00
N TYR A 43 -1.08 3.34 10.41
CA TYR A 43 -0.90 3.72 11.80
C TYR A 43 -1.80 4.89 12.14
N LYS A 44 -2.28 4.95 13.39
CA LYS A 44 -2.86 6.17 13.95
C LYS A 44 -1.77 7.22 14.08
N ALA A 45 -2.10 8.49 13.86
CA ALA A 45 -1.24 9.59 14.31
C ALA A 45 -1.38 9.73 15.83
N LYS A 46 -0.28 10.05 16.53
CA LYS A 46 -0.36 10.37 17.95
C LYS A 46 -1.09 11.68 18.16
N GLU A 47 -1.90 11.73 19.21
CA GLU A 47 -2.57 12.93 19.67
C GLU A 47 -1.93 13.40 20.97
N LYS A 48 -1.79 14.71 21.13
CA LYS A 48 -1.41 15.34 22.38
C LYS A 48 -2.60 15.34 23.34
N ALA A 49 -2.35 15.70 24.60
CA ALA A 49 -3.39 15.77 25.62
C ALA A 49 -4.54 16.76 25.29
N ASP A 50 -4.27 17.77 24.46
CA ASP A 50 -5.26 18.75 24.00
C ASP A 50 -6.06 18.30 22.75
N GLY A 51 -5.82 17.07 22.26
CA GLY A 51 -6.46 16.52 21.07
C GLY A 51 -5.86 16.98 19.73
N SER A 52 -4.85 17.85 19.74
CA SER A 52 -4.08 18.20 18.54
C SER A 52 -3.12 17.07 18.14
N LEU A 53 -2.77 16.98 16.86
CA LEU A 53 -1.83 15.97 16.37
C LEU A 53 -0.41 16.29 16.84
N GLU A 54 0.30 15.26 17.31
CA GLU A 54 1.73 15.36 17.62
C GLU A 54 2.53 15.42 16.32
N MET A 55 3.38 16.44 16.21
CA MET A 55 4.24 16.67 15.06
C MET A 55 5.70 16.49 15.50
N SER A 56 6.50 15.80 14.69
CA SER A 56 7.95 15.71 14.88
C SER A 56 8.64 17.02 14.52
N SER A 57 9.93 17.13 14.85
CA SER A 57 10.74 18.32 14.60
C SER A 57 10.87 18.69 13.11
N ASP A 58 10.68 17.73 12.21
CA ASP A 58 10.66 17.92 10.75
C ASP A 58 9.25 18.18 10.18
N GLY A 59 8.26 18.41 11.06
CA GLY A 59 6.89 18.76 10.66
C GLY A 59 6.08 17.58 10.11
N LYS A 60 6.42 16.34 10.47
CA LYS A 60 5.65 15.13 10.13
C LYS A 60 4.76 14.69 11.27
N LEU A 61 3.72 13.92 10.96
CA LEU A 61 2.92 13.29 12.01
C LEU A 61 3.75 12.26 12.78
N VAL A 62 3.66 12.27 14.10
CA VAL A 62 4.26 11.21 14.92
C VAL A 62 3.40 9.96 14.82
N LYS A 63 4.02 8.86 14.40
CA LYS A 63 3.38 7.54 14.25
C LYS A 63 3.00 6.95 15.62
N GLY A 64 1.75 6.55 15.76
CA GLY A 64 1.20 5.83 16.93
C GLY A 64 0.96 4.35 16.64
N ASP A 65 -0.13 3.80 17.17
CA ASP A 65 -0.44 2.37 17.08
C ASP A 65 -0.78 1.92 15.65
N LEU A 66 -0.38 0.69 15.30
CA LEU A 66 -0.84 0.02 14.09
C LEU A 66 -2.35 -0.17 14.16
N ALA A 67 -3.05 0.23 13.10
CA ALA A 67 -4.51 0.15 12.99
C ALA A 67 -4.96 -0.94 12.02
N LYS A 68 -4.28 -1.07 10.87
CA LYS A 68 -4.66 -2.03 9.82
C LYS A 68 -3.49 -2.29 8.87
N VAL A 69 -3.45 -3.47 8.31
CA VAL A 69 -2.50 -3.86 7.26
C VAL A 69 -3.29 -4.24 6.01
N PHE A 70 -2.95 -3.65 4.87
CA PHE A 70 -3.43 -4.08 3.56
C PHE A 70 -2.30 -4.77 2.81
N ILE A 71 -2.64 -5.82 2.09
CA ILE A 71 -1.69 -6.62 1.32
C ILE A 71 -2.21 -6.70 -0.12
N MET A 72 -1.34 -6.47 -1.09
CA MET A 72 -1.57 -6.88 -2.48
C MET A 72 -0.44 -7.80 -2.93
N ALA A 73 -0.81 -8.90 -3.57
CA ALA A 73 0.14 -9.91 -4.04
C ALA A 73 -0.18 -10.33 -5.47
N LYS A 74 0.87 -10.62 -6.24
CA LYS A 74 0.77 -11.03 -7.64
C LYS A 74 1.17 -12.49 -7.79
N GLY A 75 0.33 -13.30 -8.43
CA GLY A 75 0.58 -14.72 -8.61
C GLY A 75 0.06 -15.24 -9.94
N GLU A 76 0.78 -16.19 -10.52
CA GLU A 76 0.42 -16.78 -11.80
C GLU A 76 -0.97 -17.42 -11.74
N GLY A 77 -1.78 -17.17 -12.76
CA GLY A 77 -3.15 -17.69 -12.83
C GLY A 77 -4.14 -17.06 -11.84
N TRP A 78 -3.74 -16.10 -11.02
CA TRP A 78 -4.66 -15.41 -10.13
C TRP A 78 -5.53 -14.40 -10.88
N GLY A 79 -6.69 -14.05 -10.30
CA GLY A 79 -7.56 -12.99 -10.81
C GLY A 79 -8.31 -13.31 -12.12
N GLN A 80 -8.20 -14.52 -12.67
CA GLN A 80 -8.81 -14.88 -13.96
C GLN A 80 -10.34 -14.82 -13.96
N GLY A 81 -10.98 -15.11 -12.82
CA GLY A 81 -12.45 -15.08 -12.68
C GLY A 81 -13.03 -13.70 -12.33
N ILE A 82 -12.23 -12.63 -12.36
CA ILE A 82 -12.68 -11.28 -11.99
C ILE A 82 -13.24 -10.56 -13.21
N PRO A 83 -14.44 -9.93 -13.12
CA PRO A 83 -15.01 -9.15 -14.22
C PRO A 83 -14.09 -8.02 -14.68
N ASP A 84 -14.14 -7.67 -15.96
CA ASP A 84 -13.25 -6.68 -16.58
C ASP A 84 -13.17 -5.33 -15.84
N PRO A 85 -14.26 -4.73 -15.33
CA PRO A 85 -14.18 -3.47 -14.58
C PRO A 85 -13.35 -3.53 -13.29
N LEU A 86 -13.10 -4.74 -12.77
CA LEU A 86 -12.37 -5.00 -11.52
C LEU A 86 -11.06 -5.78 -11.78
N LYS A 87 -10.73 -6.02 -13.05
CA LYS A 87 -9.61 -6.87 -13.44
C LYS A 87 -8.30 -6.12 -13.26
N ASN A 88 -7.50 -6.62 -12.32
CA ASN A 88 -6.20 -6.05 -11.98
C ASN A 88 -5.09 -7.04 -12.31
N GLY A 89 -5.18 -7.68 -13.49
CA GLY A 89 -4.30 -8.79 -13.85
C GLY A 89 -4.27 -9.89 -12.77
N ALA A 90 -3.05 -10.35 -12.46
CA ALA A 90 -2.77 -11.39 -11.47
C ALA A 90 -2.75 -10.91 -10.01
N TRP A 91 -3.21 -9.69 -9.72
CA TRP A 91 -3.22 -9.15 -8.36
C TRP A 91 -4.43 -9.61 -7.55
N ILE A 92 -4.17 -10.00 -6.30
CA ILE A 92 -5.16 -10.25 -5.25
C ILE A 92 -4.92 -9.33 -4.06
N TYR A 93 -5.94 -9.16 -3.24
CA TYR A 93 -5.95 -8.25 -2.10
C TYR A 93 -6.34 -8.99 -0.83
N SER A 94 -5.75 -8.59 0.29
CA SER A 94 -6.09 -9.07 1.63
C SER A 94 -5.91 -7.94 2.64
N ALA A 95 -6.49 -8.09 3.82
CA ALA A 95 -6.27 -7.18 4.94
C ALA A 95 -6.14 -7.94 6.25
N ALA A 96 -5.41 -7.37 7.19
CA ALA A 96 -5.24 -7.89 8.54
C ALA A 96 -5.34 -6.77 9.58
N GLY A 97 -5.78 -7.12 10.79
CA GLY A 97 -5.78 -6.21 11.93
C GLY A 97 -4.38 -6.09 12.56
N PRO A 98 -4.22 -5.26 13.61
CA PRO A 98 -2.94 -4.99 14.26
C PRO A 98 -2.23 -6.24 14.82
N GLY A 99 -2.99 -7.28 15.16
CA GLY A 99 -2.46 -8.58 15.61
C GLY A 99 -2.23 -9.60 14.49
N GLY A 100 -2.20 -9.18 13.22
CA GLY A 100 -2.01 -10.07 12.06
C GLY A 100 -3.22 -10.95 11.71
N LYS A 101 -4.32 -10.84 12.45
CA LYS A 101 -5.56 -11.59 12.17
C LYS A 101 -6.15 -11.14 10.83
N PRO A 102 -6.47 -12.07 9.91
CA PRO A 102 -7.15 -11.73 8.66
C PRO A 102 -8.47 -11.01 8.93
N LEU A 103 -8.76 -10.01 8.11
CA LEU A 103 -10.03 -9.30 8.10
C LEU A 103 -10.82 -9.68 6.86
N MET A 104 -12.12 -9.90 7.03
CA MET A 104 -13.05 -10.03 5.93
C MET A 104 -13.44 -8.64 5.46
N GLU A 105 -12.99 -8.26 4.27
CA GLU A 105 -13.25 -6.97 3.66
C GLU A 105 -13.86 -7.16 2.27
N ASP A 106 -14.58 -6.15 1.81
CA ASP A 106 -15.02 -6.10 0.42
C ASP A 106 -13.85 -5.67 -0.49
N PHE A 107 -13.13 -6.67 -1.00
CA PHE A 107 -11.99 -6.43 -1.89
C PHE A 107 -12.38 -5.96 -3.30
N SER A 108 -13.67 -5.89 -3.64
CA SER A 108 -14.10 -5.27 -4.89
C SER A 108 -13.74 -3.78 -4.93
N LYS A 109 -13.77 -3.09 -3.77
CA LYS A 109 -13.35 -1.69 -3.63
C LYS A 109 -11.85 -1.51 -3.86
N CYS A 110 -11.04 -2.44 -3.36
CA CYS A 110 -9.61 -2.46 -3.65
C CYS A 110 -9.37 -2.63 -5.14
N ARG A 111 -10.12 -3.54 -5.78
CA ARG A 111 -10.02 -3.76 -7.21
C ARG A 111 -10.37 -2.53 -8.03
N ALA A 112 -11.54 -1.95 -7.78
CA ALA A 112 -12.02 -0.76 -8.47
C ALA A 112 -11.06 0.45 -8.32
N CYS A 113 -10.49 0.65 -7.13
CA CYS A 113 -9.55 1.75 -6.89
C CYS A 113 -8.21 1.57 -7.64
N HIS A 114 -7.81 0.33 -7.91
CA HIS A 114 -6.56 0.00 -8.59
C HIS A 114 -6.72 -0.20 -10.10
N ALA A 115 -7.91 -0.55 -10.59
CA ALA A 115 -8.19 -0.82 -12.01
C ALA A 115 -7.76 0.31 -12.98
N PRO A 116 -7.97 1.61 -12.66
CA PRO A 116 -7.54 2.71 -13.54
C PRO A 116 -6.02 2.79 -13.75
N LEU A 117 -5.21 2.09 -12.94
CA LEU A 117 -3.76 2.12 -12.99
C LEU A 117 -3.15 1.00 -13.84
N ALA A 118 -3.87 0.48 -14.84
CA ALA A 118 -3.39 -0.59 -15.70
C ALA A 118 -1.99 -0.32 -16.31
N GLN A 119 -1.71 0.94 -16.70
CA GLN A 119 -0.42 1.37 -17.24
C GLN A 119 0.73 1.35 -16.21
N LYS A 120 0.40 1.24 -14.92
CA LYS A 120 1.34 1.17 -13.79
C LYS A 120 1.25 -0.19 -13.09
N ASP A 121 0.81 -1.21 -13.83
CA ASP A 121 0.57 -2.57 -13.33
C ASP A 121 -0.28 -2.58 -12.05
N PHE A 122 -1.29 -1.70 -12.02
CA PHE A 122 -2.26 -1.55 -10.94
C PHE A 122 -1.65 -1.10 -9.60
N VAL A 123 -0.45 -0.52 -9.56
CA VAL A 123 0.22 -0.11 -8.32
C VAL A 123 0.14 1.41 -8.13
N HIS A 124 -0.48 1.83 -7.01
CA HIS A 124 -0.47 3.24 -6.59
C HIS A 124 0.95 3.67 -6.20
N ARG A 125 1.28 4.94 -6.43
CA ARG A 125 2.62 5.52 -6.17
C ARG A 125 3.76 4.82 -6.93
N TYR A 126 3.46 4.21 -8.08
CA TYR A 126 4.45 3.57 -8.96
C TYR A 126 5.58 4.54 -9.32
N ASP A 127 5.26 5.73 -9.81
CA ASP A 127 6.26 6.70 -10.27
C ASP A 127 7.14 7.17 -9.10
N GLU A 128 6.53 7.56 -7.98
CA GLU A 128 7.23 7.97 -6.76
C GLU A 128 8.21 6.88 -6.25
N TYR A 129 7.82 5.60 -6.33
CA TYR A 129 8.69 4.49 -5.95
C TYR A 129 9.95 4.41 -6.80
N PHE A 130 9.81 4.56 -8.13
CA PHE A 130 10.96 4.52 -9.02
C PHE A 130 11.79 5.80 -8.96
N GLU A 131 11.17 6.96 -8.81
CA GLU A 131 11.85 8.24 -8.65
C GLU A 131 12.77 8.24 -7.42
N LYS A 132 12.27 7.81 -6.25
CA LYS A 132 13.10 7.74 -5.03
C LYS A 132 14.30 6.81 -5.20
N ARG A 133 14.13 5.69 -5.88
CA ARG A 133 15.21 4.72 -6.13
C ARG A 133 16.28 5.20 -7.12
N ARG A 134 15.96 6.18 -7.97
CA ARG A 134 16.95 6.80 -8.87
C ARG A 134 17.85 7.79 -8.15
N GLY A 135 17.40 8.36 -7.03
CA GLY A 135 18.17 9.27 -6.19
C GLY A 135 18.78 8.63 -4.94
N SER A 136 18.67 7.30 -4.80
CA SER A 136 19.24 6.52 -3.68
C SER A 136 20.57 5.89 -4.04
#